data_AF-A0A239LK50-F1
#
_entry.id   AF-A0A239LK50-F1
#
_cell.length_a   1.000
_cell.length_b   1.000
_cell.length_c   1.000
_cell.angle_alpha   90.00
_cell.angle_beta   90.00
_cell.angle_gamma   90.00
#
_symmetry.space_group_name_H-M   'P 1'
#
loop_
_entity.id
_entity.type
_entity.pdbx_description
1 polymer ?
#
loop_
_entity_poly.entity_id
_entity_poly.type
_entity_poly.pdbx_seq_one_letter_code
_entity_poly.pdbx_strand_id
1 'polypeptide(L)'
;MGVSLKLRFAGAVLSLFAASLALPAQDSKTMIVEPPAPLLTGHFMNWDRQGDAASGKEPAAADAANAAILKEDGLTRFATATYTHSADSPEKSGTLDATAMQFVDATGAFSAFTFYRSQLPHAHAMTGAAKIGSESVSDGDTTLMWAGTAILRTKGTANAKELLALTSSLPKVSGSKGLSPLLPSYVPAKGLVAGSVRYALGPVGYKQMGGFLPPDMLAWDKSAEVLTADYTGRSGKGVLTLLIYPTPQIAGDRGRAIEAYMNSPEVAKSESHALKMRRIGTLIGVATGGFSPEQAKELIEGLHTNQVLTFDKKMPLEFHAEMVKTYTLMQNIAWFSAVVGGAAVLLGLFLGGARAGWRVMRGKPAASEPEFLTINLREKPKGVLLPDAAVGDGKAT
;
A
#
# COMPACT_ATOMS: atom_id res chain seq x y z
N MET A 1 18.76 -84.93 8.47
CA MET A 1 18.68 -85.40 7.06
C MET A 1 17.61 -84.56 6.41
N GLY A 2 17.85 -83.64 5.49
CA GLY A 2 18.73 -83.70 4.34
C GLY A 2 17.84 -83.44 3.11
N VAL A 3 18.00 -82.25 2.52
CA VAL A 3 17.85 -81.94 1.08
C VAL A 3 16.56 -82.42 0.36
N SER A 4 15.76 -81.51 -0.18
CA SER A 4 15.78 -81.26 -1.64
C SER A 4 14.76 -80.22 -2.12
N LEU A 5 15.30 -79.39 -3.00
CA LEU A 5 14.69 -78.41 -3.88
C LEU A 5 14.07 -79.11 -5.10
N LYS A 6 12.83 -78.76 -5.50
CA LYS A 6 12.44 -78.75 -6.92
C LYS A 6 11.46 -77.62 -7.24
N LEU A 7 12.01 -76.67 -7.98
CA LEU A 7 11.32 -75.67 -8.78
C LEU A 7 10.77 -76.35 -10.05
N ARG A 8 9.54 -76.01 -10.49
CA ARG A 8 9.23 -75.64 -11.89
C ARG A 8 7.75 -75.27 -12.08
N PHE A 9 7.59 -74.09 -12.68
CA PHE A 9 6.39 -73.42 -13.18
C PHE A 9 5.66 -74.21 -14.27
N ALA A 10 4.33 -74.08 -14.34
CA ALA A 10 3.59 -73.80 -15.58
C ALA A 10 2.10 -73.49 -15.33
N GLY A 11 1.61 -72.38 -15.92
CA GLY A 11 0.23 -72.16 -16.41
C GLY A 11 -0.88 -72.01 -15.38
N ALA A 12 -1.24 -70.79 -14.93
CA ALA A 12 -2.17 -69.86 -15.61
C ALA A 12 -3.57 -70.43 -15.87
N VAL A 13 -4.55 -70.00 -15.06
CA VAL A 13 -5.67 -69.09 -15.42
C VAL A 13 -6.64 -69.15 -14.24
N LEU A 14 -6.77 -68.05 -13.48
CA LEU A 14 -7.88 -67.89 -12.53
C LEU A 14 -8.35 -66.44 -12.52
N SER A 15 -9.52 -66.24 -13.08
CA SER A 15 -10.34 -65.03 -13.02
C SER A 15 -10.77 -64.80 -11.57
N LEU A 16 -10.30 -63.72 -10.94
CA LEU A 16 -10.84 -63.25 -9.67
C LEU A 16 -11.65 -61.97 -9.87
N PHE A 17 -12.93 -62.07 -9.51
CA PHE A 17 -13.80 -60.96 -9.14
C PHE A 17 -13.14 -60.16 -8.00
N ALA A 18 -12.86 -58.88 -8.22
CA ALA A 18 -12.53 -57.94 -7.15
C ALA A 18 -13.77 -57.08 -6.87
N ALA A 19 -14.39 -57.31 -5.72
CA ALA A 19 -15.42 -56.44 -5.17
C ALA A 19 -14.79 -55.09 -4.76
N SER A 20 -15.26 -54.02 -5.37
CA SER A 20 -14.88 -52.64 -5.05
C SER A 20 -15.55 -52.20 -3.75
N LEU A 21 -14.77 -52.12 -2.67
CA LEU A 21 -15.13 -51.36 -1.47
C LEU A 21 -15.05 -49.87 -1.80
N ALA A 22 -16.21 -49.22 -1.95
CA ALA A 22 -16.30 -47.78 -2.07
C ALA A 22 -16.01 -47.13 -0.70
N LEU A 23 -14.81 -46.55 -0.55
CA LEU A 23 -14.52 -45.60 0.51
C LEU A 23 -15.16 -44.25 0.15
N PRO A 24 -15.80 -43.53 1.09
CA PRO A 24 -16.32 -42.21 0.80
C PRO A 24 -15.15 -41.25 0.53
N ALA A 25 -15.16 -40.64 -0.65
CA ALA A 25 -14.21 -39.60 -1.02
C ALA A 25 -14.34 -38.44 -0.03
N GLN A 26 -13.29 -38.19 0.76
CA GLN A 26 -13.15 -36.93 1.46
C GLN A 26 -12.99 -35.84 0.41
N ASP A 27 -14.03 -35.02 0.30
CA ASP A 27 -14.07 -33.79 -0.47
C ASP A 27 -13.06 -32.81 0.17
N SER A 28 -11.80 -32.99 -0.17
CA SER A 28 -10.74 -32.05 0.16
C SER A 28 -11.04 -30.79 -0.64
N LYS A 29 -11.70 -29.82 0.00
CA LYS A 29 -11.78 -28.46 -0.51
C LYS A 29 -10.34 -27.98 -0.75
N THR A 30 -9.91 -28.05 -2.01
CA THR A 30 -8.68 -27.42 -2.47
C THR A 30 -8.87 -25.93 -2.30
N MET A 31 -8.52 -25.39 -1.13
CA MET A 31 -8.36 -23.96 -0.99
C MET A 31 -7.21 -23.59 -1.92
N ILE A 32 -7.52 -22.83 -2.98
CA ILE A 32 -6.50 -22.11 -3.75
C ILE A 32 -5.93 -21.09 -2.77
N VAL A 33 -4.88 -21.49 -2.05
CA VAL A 33 -4.07 -20.57 -1.26
C VAL A 33 -3.25 -19.82 -2.29
N GLU A 34 -3.75 -18.65 -2.70
CA GLU A 34 -2.98 -17.73 -3.52
C GLU A 34 -1.67 -17.43 -2.79
N PRO A 35 -0.50 -17.68 -3.41
CA PRO A 35 0.77 -17.40 -2.78
C PRO A 35 0.82 -15.90 -2.45
N PRO A 36 1.31 -15.54 -1.26
CA PRO A 36 1.27 -14.15 -0.81
C PRO A 36 2.06 -13.28 -1.79
N ALA A 37 1.44 -12.19 -2.26
CA ALA A 37 2.00 -11.30 -3.28
C ALA A 37 3.49 -10.99 -3.01
N PRO A 38 4.35 -11.02 -4.03
CA PRO A 38 5.78 -10.78 -3.87
C PRO A 38 6.03 -9.37 -3.32
N LEU A 39 7.05 -9.23 -2.46
CA LEU A 39 7.43 -7.92 -1.91
C LEU A 39 8.12 -7.02 -2.93
N LEU A 40 8.82 -7.62 -3.89
CA LEU A 40 9.55 -6.92 -4.95
C LEU A 40 9.06 -7.43 -6.30
N THR A 41 8.61 -6.51 -7.15
CA THR A 41 8.18 -6.80 -8.53
C THR A 41 9.34 -7.27 -9.41
N GLY A 42 9.06 -7.94 -10.53
CA GLY A 42 10.09 -8.32 -11.51
C GLY A 42 10.52 -7.14 -12.38
N HIS A 43 9.65 -6.16 -12.56
CA HIS A 43 9.87 -4.99 -13.42
C HIS A 43 9.09 -3.79 -12.87
N PHE A 44 9.66 -2.59 -13.02
CA PHE A 44 8.95 -1.34 -12.78
C PHE A 44 9.54 -0.23 -13.67
N MET A 45 8.69 0.52 -14.38
CA MET A 45 9.12 1.60 -15.26
C MET A 45 10.19 1.13 -16.27
N ASN A 46 11.44 1.59 -16.16
CA ASN A 46 12.56 1.16 -17.01
C ASN A 46 13.55 0.29 -16.24
N TRP A 47 13.13 -0.36 -15.16
CA TRP A 47 13.99 -1.18 -14.31
C TRP A 47 13.57 -2.64 -14.35
N ASP A 48 14.52 -3.51 -14.68
CA ASP A 48 14.34 -4.95 -14.73
C ASP A 48 15.14 -5.63 -13.62
N ARG A 49 14.50 -6.56 -12.90
CA ARG A 49 15.14 -7.31 -11.83
C ARG A 49 16.14 -8.32 -12.39
N GLN A 50 17.35 -8.32 -11.85
CA GLN A 50 18.36 -9.33 -12.16
C GLN A 50 18.04 -10.62 -11.42
N GLY A 51 17.47 -11.59 -12.14
CA GLY A 51 17.11 -12.90 -11.60
C GLY A 51 15.97 -12.85 -10.57
N ASP A 52 15.92 -13.89 -9.73
CA ASP A 52 14.91 -14.01 -8.68
C ASP A 52 15.30 -13.25 -7.42
N ALA A 53 14.31 -12.61 -6.78
CA ALA A 53 14.53 -11.92 -5.52
C ALA A 53 14.83 -12.94 -4.41
N ALA A 54 15.95 -12.77 -3.71
CA ALA A 54 16.26 -13.56 -2.53
C ALA A 54 15.28 -13.20 -1.42
N SER A 55 14.37 -14.13 -1.13
CA SER A 55 13.24 -13.92 -0.21
C SER A 55 13.29 -14.92 0.94
N GLY A 56 12.86 -14.50 2.12
CA GLY A 56 12.88 -15.37 3.30
C GLY A 56 12.09 -14.79 4.47
N LYS A 57 12.11 -15.50 5.60
CA LYS A 57 11.50 -15.06 6.86
C LYS A 57 12.50 -14.84 7.98
N GLU A 58 13.73 -15.36 7.82
CA GLU A 58 14.76 -15.31 8.85
C GLU A 58 15.37 -13.90 8.96
N PRO A 59 15.32 -13.24 10.13
CA PRO A 59 15.91 -11.92 10.32
C PRO A 59 17.40 -11.84 9.99
N ALA A 60 18.16 -12.90 10.29
CA ALA A 60 19.59 -12.96 9.99
C ALA A 60 19.91 -13.02 8.49
N ALA A 61 18.98 -13.51 7.67
CA ALA A 61 19.13 -13.51 6.22
C ALA A 61 18.74 -12.16 5.59
N ALA A 62 17.90 -11.36 6.27
CA ALA A 62 17.57 -10.00 5.86
C ALA A 62 18.71 -9.02 6.20
N ASP A 63 19.22 -9.10 7.42
CA ASP A 63 20.32 -8.28 7.93
C ASP A 63 20.97 -8.97 9.14
N ALA A 64 22.11 -9.63 8.91
CA ALA A 64 22.81 -10.37 9.96
C ALA A 64 23.29 -9.49 11.12
N ALA A 65 23.65 -8.23 10.85
CA ALA A 65 24.16 -7.31 11.87
C ALA A 65 23.04 -6.84 12.82
N ASN A 66 21.81 -6.72 12.30
CA ASN A 66 20.67 -6.19 13.03
C ASN A 66 19.55 -7.23 13.27
N ALA A 67 19.87 -8.52 13.14
CA ALA A 67 18.92 -9.63 13.22
C ALA A 67 18.10 -9.64 14.53
N ALA A 68 18.72 -9.29 15.65
CA ALA A 68 18.05 -9.21 16.94
C ALA A 68 16.95 -8.13 16.96
N ILE A 69 17.20 -6.97 16.36
CA ILE A 69 16.25 -5.85 16.28
C ILE A 69 15.13 -6.18 15.32
N LEU A 70 15.45 -6.73 14.15
CA LEU A 70 14.43 -7.20 13.20
C LEU A 70 13.50 -8.26 13.81
N LYS A 71 14.03 -9.09 14.71
CA LYS A 71 13.22 -10.05 15.49
C LYS A 71 12.33 -9.35 16.51
N GLU A 72 12.85 -8.35 17.25
CA GLU A 72 12.06 -7.53 18.18
C GLU A 72 10.95 -6.76 17.48
N ASP A 73 11.23 -6.19 16.31
CA ASP A 73 10.29 -5.42 15.49
C ASP A 73 9.24 -6.31 14.79
N GLY A 74 9.39 -7.64 14.85
CA GLY A 74 8.43 -8.58 14.29
C GLY A 74 8.52 -8.71 12.76
N LEU A 75 9.73 -8.87 12.21
CA LEU A 75 9.91 -9.21 10.79
C LEU A 75 9.13 -10.50 10.44
N THR A 76 8.29 -10.42 9.42
CA THR A 76 7.49 -11.55 8.92
C THR A 76 8.09 -12.18 7.67
N ARG A 77 8.61 -11.34 6.77
CA ARG A 77 9.31 -11.74 5.56
C ARG A 77 10.10 -10.57 4.98
N PHE A 78 11.10 -10.89 4.17
CA PHE A 78 11.89 -9.93 3.42
C PHE A 78 12.09 -10.41 1.97
N ALA A 79 12.48 -9.49 1.11
CA ALA A 79 12.98 -9.76 -0.24
C ALA A 79 14.11 -8.79 -0.57
N THR A 80 15.19 -9.29 -1.15
CA THR A 80 16.29 -8.49 -1.70
C THR A 80 16.43 -8.76 -3.20
N ALA A 81 16.69 -7.71 -3.97
CA ALA A 81 16.92 -7.83 -5.40
C ALA A 81 17.77 -6.68 -5.93
N THR A 82 18.54 -6.95 -6.99
CA THR A 82 19.24 -5.93 -7.77
C THR A 82 18.46 -5.69 -9.06
N TYR A 83 18.27 -4.43 -9.42
CA TYR A 83 17.65 -4.02 -10.68
C TYR A 83 18.65 -3.32 -11.57
N THR A 84 18.47 -3.48 -12.88
CA THR A 84 19.19 -2.72 -13.90
C THR A 84 18.25 -1.84 -14.69
N HIS A 85 18.68 -0.62 -14.95
CA HIS A 85 17.94 0.28 -15.82
C HIS A 85 18.05 -0.22 -17.28
N SER A 86 16.92 -0.63 -17.84
CA SER A 86 16.75 -0.98 -19.25
C SER A 86 17.09 0.25 -20.09
N ALA A 87 18.20 0.18 -20.83
CA ALA A 87 18.77 1.32 -21.51
C ALA A 87 18.36 1.33 -23.00
N ASP A 88 17.68 2.40 -23.43
CA ASP A 88 17.72 2.87 -24.83
C ASP A 88 19.01 3.70 -25.10
N SER A 89 19.87 3.93 -24.10
CA SER A 89 21.15 4.64 -24.27
C SER A 89 22.23 4.19 -23.26
N PRO A 90 23.44 3.82 -23.73
CA PRO A 90 24.48 3.17 -22.91
C PRO A 90 25.12 4.05 -21.82
N GLU A 91 24.84 5.36 -21.77
CA GLU A 91 25.37 6.26 -20.73
C GLU A 91 24.54 6.30 -19.42
N LYS A 92 23.39 5.60 -19.35
CA LYS A 92 22.50 5.56 -18.17
C LYS A 92 22.23 4.14 -17.66
N SER A 93 23.25 3.28 -17.63
CA SER A 93 23.16 1.99 -16.94
C SER A 93 23.24 2.20 -15.42
N GLY A 94 22.12 2.50 -14.77
CA GLY A 94 22.01 2.51 -13.31
C GLY A 94 21.78 1.10 -12.76
N THR A 95 22.39 0.78 -11.63
CA THR A 95 22.02 -0.38 -10.78
C THR A 95 21.30 0.11 -9.53
N LEU A 96 20.29 -0.63 -9.09
CA LEU A 96 19.51 -0.32 -7.89
C LEU A 96 19.34 -1.58 -7.04
N ASP A 97 19.98 -1.61 -5.87
CA ASP A 97 19.80 -2.69 -4.91
C ASP A 97 18.62 -2.35 -4.00
N ALA A 98 17.59 -3.19 -3.99
CA ALA A 98 16.39 -3.00 -3.19
C ALA A 98 16.26 -4.08 -2.13
N THR A 99 15.92 -3.68 -0.91
CA THR A 99 15.58 -4.55 0.21
C THR A 99 14.20 -4.14 0.73
N ALA A 100 13.19 -5.00 0.56
CA ALA A 100 11.87 -4.83 1.15
C ALA A 100 11.72 -5.73 2.37
N MET A 101 11.22 -5.19 3.47
CA MET A 101 10.97 -5.92 4.71
C MET A 101 9.53 -5.67 5.16
N GLN A 102 8.79 -6.74 5.47
CA GLN A 102 7.43 -6.67 5.97
C GLN A 102 7.37 -7.15 7.42
N PHE A 103 6.66 -6.41 8.25
CA PHE A 103 6.50 -6.64 9.68
C PHE A 103 5.07 -7.06 10.03
N VAL A 104 4.86 -7.51 11.27
CA VAL A 104 3.54 -7.96 11.77
C VAL A 104 2.50 -6.85 11.68
N ASP A 105 2.91 -5.61 11.94
CA ASP A 105 2.09 -4.39 11.95
C ASP A 105 2.92 -3.15 11.59
N ALA A 106 2.26 -2.00 11.57
CA ALA A 106 2.87 -0.71 11.22
C ALA A 106 3.74 -0.14 12.35
N THR A 107 3.54 -0.55 13.62
CA THR A 107 4.41 -0.15 14.73
C THR A 107 5.78 -0.82 14.59
N GLY A 108 5.84 -2.12 14.26
CA GLY A 108 7.07 -2.83 13.96
C GLY A 108 7.82 -2.25 12.75
N ALA A 109 7.10 -1.96 11.67
CA ALA A 109 7.68 -1.32 10.50
C ALA A 109 8.22 0.09 10.79
N PHE A 110 7.52 0.86 11.63
CA PHE A 110 7.99 2.19 12.04
C PHE A 110 9.22 2.10 12.96
N SER A 111 9.27 1.13 13.88
CA SER A 111 10.44 0.84 14.73
C SER A 111 11.68 0.62 13.86
N ALA A 112 11.61 -0.34 12.93
CA ALA A 112 12.68 -0.64 12.01
C ALA A 112 13.05 0.57 11.12
N PHE A 113 12.06 1.32 10.64
CA PHE A 113 12.30 2.54 9.85
C PHE A 113 13.11 3.58 10.64
N THR A 114 12.72 3.89 11.88
CA THR A 114 13.45 4.88 12.68
C THR A 114 14.85 4.40 13.06
N PHE A 115 15.01 3.08 13.30
CA PHE A 115 16.30 2.46 13.52
C PHE A 115 17.23 2.62 12.31
N TYR A 116 16.82 2.16 11.13
CA TYR A 116 17.65 2.29 9.92
C TYR A 116 17.90 3.75 9.54
N ARG A 117 16.92 4.64 9.74
CA ARG A 117 17.12 6.09 9.57
C ARG A 117 18.24 6.61 10.47
N SER A 118 18.32 6.15 11.71
CA SER A 118 19.37 6.58 12.65
C SER A 118 20.77 6.14 12.24
N GLN A 119 20.88 5.12 11.37
CA GLN A 119 22.15 4.63 10.81
C GLN A 119 22.58 5.36 9.54
N LEU A 120 21.74 6.22 8.96
CA LEU A 120 22.04 6.97 7.74
C LEU A 120 22.53 8.38 8.10
N PRO A 121 23.86 8.63 8.16
CA PRO A 121 24.37 9.96 8.43
C PRO A 121 23.96 10.90 7.30
N HIS A 122 23.55 12.12 7.64
CA HIS A 122 23.15 13.16 6.68
C HIS A 122 21.92 12.82 5.81
N ALA A 123 21.11 11.82 6.17
CA ALA A 123 19.85 11.59 5.48
C ALA A 123 18.88 12.77 5.66
N HIS A 124 18.29 13.21 4.56
CA HIS A 124 17.29 14.27 4.54
C HIS A 124 15.91 13.71 4.27
N ALA A 125 14.89 14.25 4.94
CA ALA A 125 13.50 13.89 4.68
C ALA A 125 13.10 14.29 3.26
N MET A 126 12.55 13.34 2.50
CA MET A 126 11.98 13.63 1.18
C MET A 126 10.59 14.21 1.36
N THR A 127 10.33 15.36 0.75
CA THR A 127 9.08 16.12 0.91
C THR A 127 8.48 16.50 -0.45
N GLY A 128 7.23 16.98 -0.45
CA GLY A 128 6.55 17.40 -1.68
C GLY A 128 6.43 16.26 -2.71
N ALA A 129 6.77 16.56 -3.96
CA ALA A 129 6.71 15.59 -5.07
C ALA A 129 7.74 14.45 -4.97
N ALA A 130 8.76 14.59 -4.12
CA ALA A 130 9.76 13.56 -3.89
C ALA A 130 9.36 12.58 -2.76
N LYS A 131 8.35 12.91 -1.95
CA LYS A 131 7.90 12.05 -0.85
C LYS A 131 7.32 10.74 -1.40
N ILE A 132 7.81 9.62 -0.88
CA ILE A 132 7.30 8.28 -1.19
C ILE A 132 6.83 7.59 0.08
N GLY A 133 5.72 6.85 -0.02
CA GLY A 133 5.09 6.21 1.14
C GLY A 133 4.62 7.20 2.22
N SER A 134 4.63 6.74 3.47
CA SER A 134 4.19 7.51 4.65
C SER A 134 5.29 8.47 5.12
N GLU A 135 6.53 7.98 5.19
CA GLU A 135 7.75 8.76 5.40
C GLU A 135 8.87 8.20 4.55
N SER A 136 9.79 9.06 4.13
CA SER A 136 10.95 8.67 3.34
C SER A 136 12.12 9.62 3.59
N VAL A 137 13.33 9.07 3.63
CA VAL A 137 14.58 9.80 3.78
C VAL A 137 15.59 9.33 2.75
N SER A 138 16.49 10.21 2.33
CA SER A 138 17.58 9.87 1.42
C SER A 138 18.86 10.60 1.80
N ASP A 139 20.00 9.93 1.72
CA ASP A 139 21.35 10.52 1.83
C ASP A 139 22.01 10.77 0.46
N GLY A 140 21.27 10.52 -0.63
CA GLY A 140 21.73 10.64 -2.02
C GLY A 140 22.11 9.32 -2.68
N ASP A 141 22.53 8.31 -1.91
CA ASP A 141 22.83 6.95 -2.41
C ASP A 141 21.81 5.93 -1.91
N THR A 142 21.49 6.00 -0.62
CA THR A 142 20.47 5.19 0.03
C THR A 142 19.18 5.98 0.17
N THR A 143 18.06 5.36 -0.24
CA THR A 143 16.72 5.84 0.09
C THR A 143 16.04 4.83 1.00
N LEU A 144 15.51 5.30 2.12
CA LEU A 144 14.73 4.51 3.06
C LEU A 144 13.32 5.07 3.12
N MET A 145 12.32 4.21 3.01
CA MET A 145 10.93 4.59 3.10
C MET A 145 10.13 3.62 3.94
N TRP A 146 9.03 4.12 4.48
CA TRP A 146 8.07 3.37 5.27
C TRP A 146 6.66 3.52 4.68
N ALA A 147 5.94 2.41 4.56
CA ALA A 147 4.54 2.39 4.17
C ALA A 147 3.79 1.24 4.86
N GLY A 148 2.85 1.57 5.74
CA GLY A 148 2.03 0.59 6.45
C GLY A 148 2.91 -0.37 7.25
N THR A 149 2.84 -1.67 6.94
CA THR A 149 3.62 -2.71 7.62
C THR A 149 4.95 -3.02 6.93
N ALA A 150 5.41 -2.19 6.00
CA ALA A 150 6.61 -2.47 5.22
C ALA A 150 7.57 -1.29 5.20
N ILE A 151 8.85 -1.61 5.08
CA ILE A 151 9.90 -0.66 4.74
C ILE A 151 10.57 -1.10 3.45
N LEU A 152 11.04 -0.14 2.67
CA LEU A 152 11.87 -0.37 1.50
C LEU A 152 13.15 0.46 1.65
N ARG A 153 14.28 -0.22 1.57
CA ARG A 153 15.61 0.39 1.51
C ARG A 153 16.17 0.15 0.12
N THR A 154 16.53 1.20 -0.59
CA THR A 154 17.17 1.10 -1.90
C THR A 154 18.55 1.76 -1.86
N LYS A 155 19.53 1.19 -2.56
CA LYS A 155 20.86 1.76 -2.75
C LYS A 155 21.13 1.93 -4.24
N GLY A 156 21.57 3.11 -4.65
CA GLY A 156 21.76 3.51 -6.04
C GLY A 156 20.80 4.62 -6.47
N THR A 157 21.05 5.16 -7.66
CA THR A 157 20.38 6.36 -8.16
C THR A 157 19.13 6.01 -8.97
N ALA A 158 17.95 6.22 -8.39
CA ALA A 158 16.67 6.19 -9.07
C ALA A 158 15.90 7.49 -8.77
N ASN A 159 15.09 7.96 -9.72
CA ASN A 159 14.31 9.17 -9.48
C ASN A 159 13.09 8.89 -8.59
N ALA A 160 12.49 9.94 -8.01
CA ALA A 160 11.36 9.78 -7.09
C ALA A 160 10.15 9.07 -7.71
N LYS A 161 9.91 9.23 -9.02
CA LYS A 161 8.79 8.57 -9.72
C LYS A 161 9.03 7.08 -9.88
N GLU A 162 10.26 6.67 -10.17
CA GLU A 162 10.68 5.27 -10.23
C GLU A 162 10.58 4.60 -8.85
N LEU A 163 11.09 5.26 -7.80
CA LEU A 163 10.98 4.77 -6.43
C LEU A 163 9.53 4.70 -5.94
N LEU A 164 8.67 5.63 -6.38
CA LEU A 164 7.23 5.58 -6.12
C LEU A 164 6.56 4.40 -6.82
N ALA A 165 6.96 4.08 -8.06
CA ALA A 165 6.44 2.92 -8.78
C ALA A 165 6.82 1.61 -8.08
N LEU A 166 8.07 1.48 -7.63
CA LEU A 166 8.53 0.34 -6.83
C LEU A 166 7.76 0.25 -5.50
N THR A 167 7.65 1.36 -4.77
CA THR A 167 6.87 1.45 -3.53
C THR A 167 5.41 1.04 -3.71
N SER A 168 4.78 1.43 -4.81
CA SER A 168 3.36 1.16 -5.08
C SER A 168 3.07 -0.33 -5.29
N SER A 169 4.11 -1.12 -5.56
CA SER A 169 4.02 -2.58 -5.69
C SER A 169 4.02 -3.31 -4.33
N LEU A 170 4.38 -2.63 -3.23
CA LEU A 170 4.36 -3.23 -1.90
C LEU A 170 2.95 -3.65 -1.47
N PRO A 171 2.79 -4.78 -0.77
CA PRO A 171 1.50 -5.21 -0.26
C PRO A 171 0.84 -4.14 0.62
N LYS A 172 -0.38 -3.74 0.25
CA LYS A 172 -1.17 -2.81 1.04
C LYS A 172 -1.85 -3.57 2.17
N VAL A 173 -1.61 -3.14 3.41
CA VAL A 173 -2.25 -3.72 4.59
C VAL A 173 -3.35 -2.79 5.07
N SER A 174 -4.56 -3.32 5.22
CA SER A 174 -5.73 -2.64 5.77
C SER A 174 -6.05 -3.13 7.18
N GLY A 175 -6.96 -2.42 7.86
CA GLY A 175 -7.36 -2.76 9.23
C GLY A 175 -6.36 -2.28 10.28
N SER A 176 -6.46 -2.84 11.49
CA SER A 176 -5.69 -2.40 12.67
C SER A 176 -4.18 -2.51 12.49
N LYS A 177 -3.70 -3.52 11.74
CA LYS A 177 -2.27 -3.73 11.48
C LYS A 177 -1.63 -2.59 10.68
N GLY A 178 -2.41 -1.84 9.90
CA GLY A 178 -1.91 -0.71 9.11
C GLY A 178 -1.93 0.62 9.85
N LEU A 179 -2.37 0.67 11.12
CA LEU A 179 -2.47 1.92 11.87
C LEU A 179 -1.08 2.40 12.32
N SER A 180 -0.75 3.64 11.95
CA SER A 180 0.49 4.29 12.39
C SER A 180 0.58 4.33 13.93
N PRO A 181 1.81 4.24 14.49
CA PRO A 181 2.02 4.34 15.93
C PRO A 181 1.49 5.66 16.49
N LEU A 182 0.97 5.61 17.72
CA LEU A 182 0.38 6.78 18.38
C LEU A 182 1.43 7.74 18.94
N LEU A 183 2.55 7.22 19.46
CA LEU A 183 3.57 8.02 20.14
C LEU A 183 4.08 9.24 19.34
N PRO A 184 4.39 9.13 18.03
CA PRO A 184 4.81 10.28 17.22
C PRO A 184 3.82 11.45 17.23
N SER A 185 2.52 11.19 17.39
CA SER A 185 1.49 12.24 17.43
C SER A 185 1.50 13.07 18.72
N TYR A 186 2.14 12.57 19.78
CA TYR A 186 2.25 13.26 21.07
C TYR A 186 3.56 14.04 21.23
N VAL A 187 4.44 14.01 20.22
CA VAL A 187 5.74 14.69 20.24
C VAL A 187 5.54 16.19 20.01
N PRO A 188 5.91 17.08 20.95
CA PRO A 188 5.79 18.52 20.76
C PRO A 188 6.67 19.02 19.61
N ALA A 189 6.11 19.75 18.64
CA ALA A 189 6.87 20.20 17.46
C ALA A 189 7.93 21.28 17.78
N LYS A 190 7.73 22.08 18.82
CA LYS A 190 8.59 23.22 19.16
C LYS A 190 9.95 22.74 19.68
N GLY A 191 11.03 23.11 18.98
CA GLY A 191 12.40 22.76 19.37
C GLY A 191 12.80 21.32 19.03
N LEU A 192 11.94 20.55 18.36
CA LEU A 192 12.25 19.20 17.90
C LEU A 192 13.34 19.25 16.83
N VAL A 193 14.39 18.44 16.99
CA VAL A 193 15.40 18.26 15.95
C VAL A 193 14.81 17.38 14.86
N ALA A 194 14.77 17.88 13.62
CA ALA A 194 14.23 17.12 12.50
C ALA A 194 14.98 15.79 12.31
N GLY A 195 14.24 14.69 12.17
CA GLY A 195 14.82 13.35 11.98
C GLY A 195 15.36 12.68 13.24
N SER A 196 15.29 13.32 14.42
CA SER A 196 15.80 12.76 15.68
C SER A 196 14.85 11.78 16.37
N VAL A 197 13.62 11.61 15.85
CA VAL A 197 12.64 10.68 16.42
C VAL A 197 13.12 9.25 16.23
N ARG A 198 13.21 8.51 17.33
CA ARG A 198 13.61 7.11 17.41
C ARG A 198 12.51 6.35 18.14
N TYR A 199 12.03 5.26 17.60
CA TYR A 199 10.92 4.50 18.17
C TYR A 199 11.34 3.04 18.34
N ALA A 200 11.12 2.48 19.52
CA ALA A 200 11.55 1.14 19.88
C ALA A 200 10.40 0.33 20.48
N LEU A 201 10.33 -0.94 20.06
CA LEU A 201 9.44 -1.96 20.64
C LEU A 201 10.17 -2.96 21.54
N GLY A 202 11.50 -2.91 21.57
CA GLY A 202 12.32 -3.85 22.32
C GLY A 202 13.58 -3.24 22.94
N PRO A 203 14.19 -3.94 23.91
CA PRO A 203 15.34 -3.46 24.65
C PRO A 203 16.60 -3.31 23.78
N VAL A 204 16.82 -4.19 22.79
CA VAL A 204 18.03 -4.13 21.94
C VAL A 204 17.97 -2.90 21.06
N GLY A 205 16.86 -2.68 20.35
CA GLY A 205 16.66 -1.49 19.51
C GLY A 205 16.77 -0.20 20.32
N TYR A 206 16.10 -0.14 21.47
CA TYR A 206 16.12 1.02 22.37
C TYR A 206 17.54 1.38 22.85
N LYS A 207 18.34 0.39 23.24
CA LYS A 207 19.72 0.61 23.68
C LYS A 207 20.61 1.11 22.55
N GLN A 208 20.50 0.52 21.36
CA GLN A 208 21.30 0.95 20.20
C GLN A 208 20.97 2.37 19.74
N MET A 209 19.72 2.79 19.91
CA MET A 209 19.26 4.14 19.60
C MET A 209 19.58 5.19 20.68
N GLY A 210 20.37 4.84 21.70
CA GLY A 210 20.84 5.78 22.72
C GLY A 210 19.83 6.08 23.83
N GLY A 211 18.97 5.12 24.16
CA GLY A 211 18.01 5.24 25.26
C GLY A 211 18.67 5.60 26.60
N PHE A 212 18.12 6.60 27.29
CA PHE A 212 18.64 7.08 28.59
C PHE A 212 18.25 6.17 29.77
N LEU A 213 17.01 5.68 29.80
CA LEU A 213 16.51 4.85 30.90
C LEU A 213 17.08 3.44 30.79
N PRO A 214 17.30 2.71 31.90
CA PRO A 214 17.67 1.31 31.83
C PRO A 214 16.60 0.48 31.10
N PRO A 215 16.93 -0.28 30.04
CA PRO A 215 15.94 -1.03 29.28
C PRO A 215 15.10 -1.99 30.14
N ASP A 216 15.72 -2.67 31.10
CA ASP A 216 15.05 -3.66 31.96
C ASP A 216 13.96 -3.07 32.85
N MET A 217 14.00 -1.75 33.09
CA MET A 217 12.99 -1.05 33.90
C MET A 217 11.68 -0.81 33.13
N LEU A 218 11.75 -0.77 31.80
CA LEU A 218 10.65 -0.28 30.97
C LEU A 218 9.52 -1.31 30.78
N ALA A 219 9.77 -2.57 31.13
CA ALA A 219 8.82 -3.69 31.05
C ALA A 219 8.26 -3.92 29.64
N TRP A 220 9.17 -4.22 28.71
CA TRP A 220 8.88 -4.64 27.34
C TRP A 220 7.94 -5.85 27.27
N ASP A 221 8.01 -6.74 28.28
CA ASP A 221 7.10 -7.88 28.47
C ASP A 221 5.63 -7.46 28.64
N LYS A 222 5.37 -6.20 28.98
CA LYS A 222 4.03 -5.61 29.13
C LYS A 222 3.65 -4.70 27.96
N SER A 223 4.21 -4.94 26.77
CA SER A 223 3.95 -4.17 25.55
C SER A 223 4.22 -2.67 25.72
N ALA A 224 5.35 -2.34 26.32
CA ALA A 224 5.83 -0.97 26.38
C ALA A 224 6.32 -0.52 24.99
N GLU A 225 5.84 0.62 24.52
CA GLU A 225 6.42 1.29 23.36
C GLU A 225 7.14 2.55 23.82
N VAL A 226 8.29 2.82 23.22
CA VAL A 226 9.15 3.92 23.64
C VAL A 226 9.54 4.76 22.44
N LEU A 227 9.41 6.08 22.56
CA LEU A 227 9.87 7.05 21.59
C LEU A 227 10.88 7.99 22.26
N THR A 228 12.06 8.13 21.67
CA THR A 228 13.03 9.16 22.05
C THR A 228 13.18 10.20 20.95
N ALA A 229 13.34 11.45 21.32
CA ALA A 229 13.50 12.55 20.38
C ALA A 229 14.45 13.60 20.93
N ASP A 230 15.38 14.07 20.09
CA ASP A 230 16.32 15.12 20.46
C ASP A 230 15.67 16.48 20.27
N TYR A 231 15.89 17.38 21.22
CA TYR A 231 15.40 18.76 21.20
C TYR A 231 16.55 19.74 21.37
N THR A 232 16.41 20.89 20.72
CA THR A 232 17.26 22.08 20.95
C THR A 232 16.42 23.22 21.53
N GLY A 233 16.83 23.66 22.72
CA GLY A 233 16.27 24.81 23.41
C GLY A 233 17.25 25.98 23.45
N ARG A 234 16.83 27.11 24.03
CA ARG A 234 17.69 28.29 24.19
C ARG A 234 18.87 28.05 25.13
N SER A 235 18.75 27.10 26.05
CA SER A 235 19.73 26.86 27.11
C SER A 235 20.51 25.56 26.94
N GLY A 236 20.21 24.76 25.91
CA GLY A 236 20.93 23.51 25.67
C GLY A 236 20.19 22.51 24.79
N LYS A 237 20.83 21.34 24.62
CA LYS A 237 20.24 20.17 23.97
C LYS A 237 19.75 19.20 25.02
N GLY A 238 18.64 18.53 24.75
CA GLY A 238 18.18 17.44 25.61
C GLY A 238 17.32 16.46 24.83
N VAL A 239 16.84 15.43 25.54
CA VAL A 239 16.10 14.31 24.97
C VAL A 239 14.75 14.22 25.67
N LEU A 240 13.70 14.09 24.88
CA LEU A 240 12.38 13.69 25.34
C LEU A 240 12.22 12.20 25.13
N THR A 241 11.94 11.46 26.21
CA THR A 241 11.54 10.06 26.15
C THR A 241 10.05 9.97 26.48
N LEU A 242 9.25 9.44 25.55
CA LEU A 242 7.85 9.11 25.74
C LEU A 242 7.70 7.59 25.85
N LEU A 243 6.93 7.16 26.84
CA LEU A 243 6.55 5.76 27.03
C LEU A 243 5.04 5.66 27.03
N ILE A 244 4.49 4.71 26.29
CA ILE A 244 3.08 4.37 26.36
C ILE A 244 2.92 2.91 26.79
N TYR A 245 1.95 2.68 27.67
CA TYR A 245 1.60 1.37 28.17
C TYR A 245 0.16 1.01 27.82
N PRO A 246 -0.19 -0.30 27.75
CA PRO A 246 -1.56 -0.72 27.45
C PRO A 246 -2.58 -0.26 28.49
N THR A 247 -2.18 -0.11 29.76
CA THR A 247 -3.09 0.28 30.85
C THR A 247 -2.52 1.38 31.74
N PRO A 248 -3.39 2.25 32.31
CA PRO A 248 -2.96 3.28 33.25
C PRO A 248 -2.31 2.71 34.52
N GLN A 249 -2.66 1.48 34.92
CA GLN A 249 -2.10 0.80 36.08
C GLN A 249 -0.62 0.48 35.86
N ILE A 250 -0.29 -0.11 34.70
CA ILE A 250 1.11 -0.39 34.33
C ILE A 250 1.90 0.92 34.24
N ALA A 251 1.33 1.94 33.60
CA ALA A 251 1.96 3.26 33.52
C ALA A 251 2.17 3.90 34.91
N GLY A 252 1.24 3.71 35.84
CA GLY A 252 1.37 4.19 37.22
C GLY A 252 2.51 3.50 37.96
N ASP A 253 2.60 2.18 37.87
CA ASP A 253 3.65 1.39 38.51
C ASP A 253 5.03 1.72 37.95
N ARG A 254 5.17 1.77 36.62
CA ARG A 254 6.42 2.11 35.94
C ARG A 254 6.81 3.57 36.13
N GLY A 255 5.84 4.48 36.16
CA GLY A 255 6.08 5.89 36.50
C GLY A 255 6.73 6.05 37.87
N ARG A 256 6.23 5.34 38.90
CA ARG A 256 6.85 5.39 40.25
C ARG A 256 8.27 4.81 40.25
N ALA A 257 8.53 3.74 39.51
CA ALA A 257 9.86 3.16 39.40
C ALA A 257 10.84 4.11 38.70
N ILE A 258 10.42 4.75 37.60
CA ILE A 258 11.22 5.75 36.88
C ILE A 258 11.47 6.98 37.75
N GLU A 259 10.47 7.45 38.49
CA GLU A 259 10.62 8.56 39.43
C GLU A 259 11.63 8.24 40.54
N ALA A 260 11.56 7.05 41.14
CA ALA A 260 12.54 6.60 42.11
C ALA A 260 13.95 6.51 41.52
N TYR A 261 14.09 6.04 40.27
CA TYR A 261 15.37 5.99 39.56
C TYR A 261 15.95 7.37 39.30
N MET A 262 15.15 8.31 38.80
CA MET A 262 15.60 9.69 38.56
C MET A 262 16.02 10.42 39.84
N ASN A 263 15.37 10.11 40.96
CA ASN A 263 15.71 10.67 42.27
C ASN A 263 16.88 9.94 42.96
N SER A 264 17.45 8.91 42.33
CA SER A 264 18.58 8.17 42.89
C SER A 264 19.86 9.02 42.90
N PRO A 265 20.76 8.82 43.90
CA PRO A 265 22.03 9.54 43.96
C PRO A 265 22.94 9.32 42.74
N GLU A 266 22.79 8.20 42.04
CA GLU A 266 23.56 7.86 40.84
C GLU A 266 23.17 8.75 39.66
N VAL A 267 21.87 8.95 39.45
CA VAL A 267 21.35 9.80 38.38
C VAL A 267 21.52 11.28 38.73
N ALA A 268 21.37 11.65 40.00
CA ALA A 268 21.57 13.03 40.47
C ALA A 268 23.02 13.54 40.33
N LYS A 269 24.00 12.63 40.29
CA LYS A 269 25.43 12.93 40.05
C LYS A 269 25.81 12.92 38.58
N SER A 270 24.96 12.40 37.69
CA SER A 270 25.17 12.49 36.25
C SER A 270 24.95 13.95 35.83
N GLU A 271 25.92 14.58 35.16
CA GLU A 271 25.88 15.98 34.69
C GLU A 271 24.75 16.30 33.68
N SER A 272 23.80 15.38 33.48
CA SER A 272 22.66 15.48 32.57
C SER A 272 21.50 16.26 33.22
N HIS A 273 21.72 17.56 33.47
CA HIS A 273 20.78 18.39 34.23
C HIS A 273 19.59 18.90 33.43
N ALA A 274 18.47 18.19 33.57
CA ALA A 274 17.10 18.63 33.86
C ALA A 274 16.18 17.42 33.71
N LEU A 275 15.85 16.81 34.84
CA LEU A 275 15.03 15.59 34.92
C LEU A 275 13.62 16.00 35.30
N LYS A 276 12.73 16.06 34.32
CA LYS A 276 11.30 16.28 34.57
C LYS A 276 10.50 15.14 33.99
N MET A 277 9.62 14.57 34.81
CA MET A 277 8.66 13.56 34.38
C MET A 277 7.24 14.04 34.60
N ARG A 278 6.34 13.59 33.74
CA ARG A 278 4.89 13.66 33.94
C ARG A 278 4.24 12.41 33.38
N ARG A 279 3.20 11.95 34.06
CA ARG A 279 2.31 10.89 33.58
C ARG A 279 0.95 11.48 33.21
N ILE A 280 0.40 11.06 32.08
CA ILE A 280 -0.93 11.42 31.59
C ILE A 280 -1.63 10.14 31.13
N GLY A 281 -2.50 9.57 31.98
CA GLY A 281 -3.16 8.29 31.69
C GLY A 281 -2.16 7.15 31.52
N THR A 282 -2.06 6.62 30.31
CA THR A 282 -1.13 5.57 29.87
C THR A 282 0.24 6.09 29.40
N LEU A 283 0.36 7.39 29.16
CA LEU A 283 1.56 8.04 28.65
C LEU A 283 2.45 8.53 29.81
N ILE A 284 3.75 8.32 29.70
CA ILE A 284 4.78 8.89 30.57
C ILE A 284 5.74 9.67 29.68
N GLY A 285 5.95 10.94 29.99
CA GLY A 285 6.99 11.75 29.39
C GLY A 285 8.12 12.00 30.38
N VAL A 286 9.36 11.86 29.92
CA VAL A 286 10.59 12.12 30.67
C VAL A 286 11.48 13.02 29.82
N ALA A 287 11.78 14.22 30.31
CA ALA A 287 12.76 15.12 29.73
C ALA A 287 14.09 14.92 30.47
N THR A 288 15.17 14.74 29.70
CA THR A 288 16.54 14.51 30.21
C THR A 288 17.57 15.30 29.38
N GLY A 289 18.80 15.41 29.86
CA GLY A 289 19.86 16.16 29.18
C GLY A 289 19.97 17.61 29.67
N GLY A 290 20.62 18.49 28.92
CA GLY A 290 20.98 19.85 29.36
C GLY A 290 19.87 20.90 29.21
N PHE A 291 18.61 20.57 29.51
CA PHE A 291 17.54 21.57 29.49
C PHE A 291 17.65 22.51 30.71
N SER A 292 17.06 23.71 30.64
CA SER A 292 16.75 24.43 31.88
C SER A 292 15.53 23.79 32.56
N PRO A 293 15.36 23.92 33.89
CA PRO A 293 14.15 23.45 34.58
C PRO A 293 12.85 23.97 33.96
N GLU A 294 12.84 25.21 33.49
CA GLU A 294 11.69 25.85 32.82
C GLU A 294 11.42 25.22 31.45
N GLN A 295 12.47 24.95 30.66
CA GLN A 295 12.32 24.29 29.36
C GLN A 295 11.84 22.86 29.49
N ALA A 296 12.39 22.10 30.44
CA ALA A 296 11.93 20.74 30.73
C ALA A 296 10.46 20.76 31.19
N LYS A 297 10.06 21.74 31.99
CA LYS A 297 8.66 21.94 32.38
C LYS A 297 7.78 22.27 31.18
N GLU A 298 8.14 23.24 30.33
CA GLU A 298 7.38 23.63 29.14
C GLU A 298 7.19 22.43 28.18
N LEU A 299 8.25 21.67 27.94
CA LEU A 299 8.23 20.50 27.06
C LEU A 299 7.27 19.41 27.56
N ILE A 300 7.32 19.13 28.86
CA ILE A 300 6.47 18.13 29.51
C ILE A 300 5.02 18.63 29.68
N GLU A 301 4.81 19.94 29.83
CA GLU A 301 3.49 20.55 29.86
C GLU A 301 2.79 20.52 28.51
N GLY A 302 3.55 20.66 27.42
CA GLY A 302 3.07 20.54 26.04
C GLY A 302 2.67 19.13 25.60
N LEU A 303 2.87 18.11 26.45
CA LEU A 303 2.33 16.77 26.21
C LEU A 303 0.82 16.77 26.42
N HIS A 304 0.08 16.64 25.33
CA HIS A 304 -1.37 16.54 25.34
C HIS A 304 -1.80 15.22 24.70
N THR A 305 -2.48 14.37 25.48
CA THR A 305 -3.14 13.20 24.92
C THR A 305 -4.41 13.68 24.24
N ASN A 306 -4.42 13.73 22.91
CA ASN A 306 -5.64 13.91 22.15
C ASN A 306 -6.53 12.68 22.37
N GLN A 307 -7.39 12.72 23.38
CA GLN A 307 -8.49 11.76 23.48
C GLN A 307 -9.45 12.10 22.35
N VAL A 308 -9.24 11.48 21.20
CA VAL A 308 -10.27 11.44 20.17
C VAL A 308 -11.38 10.56 20.75
N LEU A 309 -12.32 11.19 21.43
CA LEU A 309 -13.62 10.58 21.73
C LEU A 309 -14.29 10.36 20.39
N THR A 310 -14.02 9.23 19.75
CA THR A 310 -14.89 8.73 18.70
C THR A 310 -16.20 8.36 19.39
N PHE A 311 -17.11 9.32 19.47
CA PHE A 311 -18.52 9.01 19.63
C PHE A 311 -18.84 8.00 18.54
N ASP A 312 -19.35 6.85 18.96
CA ASP A 312 -19.74 5.73 18.13
C ASP A 312 -20.51 6.27 16.92
N LYS A 313 -19.81 6.49 15.80
CA LYS A 313 -20.47 6.91 14.56
C LYS A 313 -21.23 5.68 14.17
N LYS A 314 -22.56 5.71 14.37
CA LYS A 314 -23.49 4.68 13.92
C LYS A 314 -23.10 4.32 12.49
N MET A 315 -22.42 3.19 12.32
CA MET A 315 -22.02 2.69 11.01
C MET A 315 -23.29 2.68 10.17
N PRO A 316 -23.36 3.38 9.02
CA PRO A 316 -24.54 3.30 8.20
C PRO A 316 -24.70 1.83 7.82
N LEU A 317 -25.81 1.21 8.25
CA LEU A 317 -26.18 -0.14 7.84
C LEU A 317 -25.99 -0.22 6.32
N GLU A 318 -25.32 -1.26 5.82
CA GLU A 318 -24.91 -1.41 4.42
C GLU A 318 -26.05 -1.09 3.42
N PHE A 319 -27.29 -1.35 3.82
CA PHE A 319 -28.53 -0.96 3.13
C PHE A 319 -28.64 0.52 2.71
N HIS A 320 -28.16 1.47 3.52
CA HIS A 320 -28.21 2.89 3.17
C HIS A 320 -27.07 3.30 2.23
N ALA A 321 -25.91 2.66 2.33
CA ALA A 321 -24.79 2.91 1.42
C ALA A 321 -25.11 2.39 0.00
N GLU A 322 -25.82 1.26 -0.11
CA GLU A 322 -26.27 0.72 -1.39
C GLU A 322 -27.37 1.58 -2.03
N MET A 323 -28.36 2.07 -1.25
CA MET A 323 -29.37 2.98 -1.79
C MET A 323 -28.78 4.30 -2.28
N VAL A 324 -27.83 4.88 -1.56
CA VAL A 324 -27.20 6.14 -1.97
C VAL A 324 -26.36 5.94 -3.23
N LYS A 325 -25.63 4.81 -3.35
CA LYS A 325 -24.89 4.46 -4.57
C LYS A 325 -25.81 4.26 -5.78
N THR A 326 -26.92 3.54 -5.61
CA THR A 326 -27.90 3.31 -6.68
C THR A 326 -28.58 4.62 -7.09
N TYR A 327 -28.97 5.46 -6.12
CA TYR A 327 -29.55 6.78 -6.38
C TYR A 327 -28.59 7.69 -7.16
N THR A 328 -27.32 7.73 -6.75
CA THR A 328 -26.29 8.55 -7.41
C THR A 328 -26.00 8.05 -8.83
N LEU A 329 -26.00 6.73 -9.04
CA LEU A 329 -25.85 6.12 -10.36
C LEU A 329 -27.05 6.45 -11.28
N MET A 330 -28.28 6.31 -10.78
CA MET A 330 -29.49 6.64 -11.54
C MET A 330 -29.55 8.13 -11.89
N GLN A 331 -29.15 9.01 -10.97
CA GLN A 331 -29.10 10.45 -11.20
C GLN A 331 -28.08 10.81 -12.29
N ASN A 332 -26.90 10.20 -12.27
CA ASN A 332 -25.86 10.44 -13.28
C ASN A 332 -26.30 9.98 -14.68
N ILE A 333 -26.97 8.83 -14.78
CA ILE A 333 -27.50 8.33 -16.06
C ILE A 333 -28.60 9.25 -16.58
N ALA A 334 -29.55 9.67 -15.73
CA ALA A 334 -30.63 10.56 -16.12
C ALA A 334 -30.09 11.90 -16.65
N TRP A 335 -29.07 12.47 -16.00
CA TRP A 335 -28.44 13.70 -16.45
C TRP A 335 -27.69 13.51 -17.77
N PHE A 336 -26.95 12.41 -17.92
CA PHE A 336 -26.26 12.08 -19.17
C PHE A 336 -27.25 11.94 -20.34
N SER A 337 -28.34 11.20 -20.16
CA SER A 337 -29.38 11.06 -21.17
C SER A 337 -30.06 12.39 -21.53
N ALA A 338 -30.31 13.26 -20.55
CA ALA A 338 -30.88 14.58 -20.80
C ALA A 338 -29.95 15.45 -21.65
N VAL A 339 -28.64 15.44 -21.36
CA VAL A 339 -27.63 16.19 -22.13
C VAL A 339 -27.51 15.66 -23.55
N VAL A 340 -27.41 14.34 -23.73
CA VAL A 340 -27.30 13.72 -25.06
C VAL A 340 -28.58 13.94 -25.89
N GLY A 341 -29.75 13.79 -25.28
CA GLY A 341 -31.04 14.07 -25.93
C GLY A 341 -31.16 15.53 -26.35
N GLY A 342 -30.79 16.46 -25.47
CA GLY A 342 -30.76 17.89 -25.77
C GLY A 342 -29.82 18.23 -26.93
N ALA A 343 -28.61 17.65 -26.93
CA ALA A 343 -27.65 17.82 -28.01
C ALA A 343 -28.19 17.29 -29.35
N ALA A 344 -28.87 16.14 -29.36
CA ALA A 344 -29.46 15.56 -30.57
C ALA A 344 -30.56 16.46 -31.16
N VAL A 345 -31.42 17.04 -30.32
CA VAL A 345 -32.46 17.99 -30.76
C VAL A 345 -31.82 19.25 -31.36
N LEU A 346 -30.82 19.82 -30.68
CA LEU A 346 -30.09 20.99 -31.18
C LEU A 346 -29.42 20.68 -32.53
N LEU A 347 -28.76 19.53 -32.65
CA LEU A 347 -28.10 19.12 -33.89
C LEU A 347 -29.11 18.91 -35.03
N GLY A 348 -30.26 18.28 -34.73
CA GLY A 348 -31.35 18.07 -35.69
C GLY A 348 -31.95 19.37 -36.20
N LEU A 349 -32.18 20.34 -35.31
CA LEU A 349 -32.64 21.68 -35.68
C LEU A 349 -31.59 22.43 -36.51
N PHE A 350 -30.32 22.35 -36.13
CA PHE A 350 -29.26 23.06 -36.83
C PHE A 350 -29.00 22.48 -38.22
N LEU A 351 -28.89 21.14 -38.35
CA LEU A 351 -28.67 20.47 -39.63
C LEU A 351 -29.90 20.51 -40.54
N GLY A 352 -31.10 20.30 -39.98
CA GLY A 352 -32.36 20.37 -40.71
C GLY A 352 -32.69 21.79 -41.18
N GLY A 353 -32.54 22.77 -40.27
CA GLY A 353 -32.75 24.19 -40.54
C GLY A 353 -31.73 24.78 -41.50
N ALA A 354 -30.44 24.49 -41.32
CA ALA A 354 -29.40 24.95 -42.24
C ALA A 354 -29.57 24.37 -43.65
N ARG A 355 -29.96 23.10 -43.77
CA ARG A 355 -30.25 22.47 -45.07
C ARG A 355 -31.48 23.09 -45.74
N ALA A 356 -32.54 23.36 -44.99
CA ALA A 356 -33.74 24.01 -45.52
C ALA A 356 -33.43 25.44 -45.99
N GLY A 357 -32.72 26.24 -45.17
CA GLY A 357 -32.29 27.60 -45.51
C GLY A 357 -31.36 27.65 -46.72
N TRP A 358 -30.41 26.72 -46.83
CA TRP A 358 -29.52 26.61 -47.99
C TRP A 358 -30.27 26.30 -49.28
N ARG A 359 -31.35 25.50 -49.24
CA ARG A 359 -32.19 25.25 -50.43
C ARG A 359 -33.03 26.45 -50.82
N VAL A 360 -33.59 27.17 -49.85
CA VAL A 360 -34.39 28.38 -50.10
C VAL A 360 -33.52 29.48 -50.73
N MET A 361 -32.27 29.66 -50.27
CA MET A 361 -31.32 30.58 -50.90
C MET A 361 -30.93 30.18 -52.34
N ARG A 362 -31.08 28.91 -52.72
CA ARG A 362 -30.89 28.42 -54.10
C ARG A 362 -32.19 28.40 -54.92
N GLY A 363 -33.25 29.04 -54.44
CA GLY A 363 -34.53 29.18 -55.17
C GLY A 363 -35.35 27.89 -55.25
N LYS A 364 -35.07 26.89 -54.40
CA LYS A 364 -35.85 25.64 -54.32
C LYS A 364 -36.77 25.65 -53.09
N PRO A 365 -37.98 25.05 -53.16
CA PRO A 365 -38.91 24.98 -52.03
C PRO A 365 -38.28 24.27 -50.82
N ALA A 366 -38.66 24.70 -49.61
CA ALA A 366 -38.05 24.26 -48.35
C ALA A 366 -38.28 22.77 -48.05
N ALA A 367 -39.39 22.20 -48.53
CA ALA A 367 -39.75 20.79 -48.41
C ALA A 367 -39.78 20.11 -49.80
N SER A 368 -39.34 18.85 -49.85
CA SER A 368 -39.61 17.98 -51.00
C SER A 368 -40.96 17.32 -50.75
N GLU A 369 -41.94 17.56 -51.62
CA GLU A 369 -43.15 16.75 -51.62
C GLU A 369 -42.77 15.29 -51.91
N PRO A 370 -43.41 14.31 -51.25
CA PRO A 370 -43.20 12.91 -51.58
C PRO A 370 -43.75 12.68 -53.00
N GLU A 371 -42.88 12.47 -53.98
CA GLU A 371 -43.29 11.96 -55.30
C GLU A 371 -43.88 10.57 -55.11
N PHE A 372 -45.21 10.48 -55.18
CA PHE A 372 -45.90 9.20 -55.24
C PHE A 372 -45.63 8.57 -56.61
N LEU A 373 -44.73 7.58 -56.64
CA LEU A 373 -44.57 6.69 -57.78
C LEU A 373 -45.82 5.82 -57.90
N THR A 374 -46.82 6.27 -58.66
CA THR A 374 -47.93 5.42 -59.10
C THR A 374 -47.44 4.52 -60.23
N ILE A 375 -47.20 3.25 -59.92
CA ILE A 375 -46.92 2.22 -60.92
C ILE A 375 -48.21 1.96 -61.71
N ASN A 376 -48.31 2.50 -62.93
CA ASN A 376 -49.39 2.17 -63.87
C ASN A 376 -49.16 0.76 -64.43
N LEU A 377 -49.83 -0.25 -63.87
CA LEU A 377 -49.77 -1.66 -64.32
C LEU A 377 -50.54 -1.93 -65.62
N ARG A 378 -50.78 -0.92 -66.49
CA ARG A 378 -51.59 -1.06 -67.70
C ARG A 378 -50.84 -1.04 -69.03
N GLU A 379 -49.52 -0.94 -69.02
CA GLU A 379 -48.72 -1.01 -70.25
C GLU A 379 -47.98 -2.35 -70.36
N LYS A 380 -48.21 -3.02 -71.49
CA LYS A 380 -47.58 -4.28 -71.89
C LYS A 380 -46.05 -4.14 -71.84
N PRO A 381 -45.31 -5.11 -71.26
CA PRO A 381 -43.86 -5.09 -71.28
C PRO A 381 -43.35 -5.17 -72.72
N LYS A 382 -42.55 -4.18 -73.13
CA LYS A 382 -41.78 -4.26 -74.39
C LYS A 382 -40.76 -5.38 -74.25
N GLY A 383 -40.98 -6.45 -74.98
CA GLY A 383 -40.16 -7.66 -75.00
C GLY A 383 -38.72 -7.36 -75.41
N VAL A 384 -37.81 -7.93 -74.63
CA VAL A 384 -36.39 -8.07 -74.93
C VAL A 384 -36.20 -9.42 -75.63
N LEU A 385 -35.73 -9.36 -76.88
CA LEU A 385 -34.95 -10.36 -77.62
C LEU A 385 -35.49 -11.81 -77.75
N LEU A 386 -36.04 -12.13 -78.93
CA LEU A 386 -35.88 -13.46 -79.56
C LEU A 386 -35.66 -13.29 -81.08
N PRO A 387 -34.78 -14.09 -81.73
CA PRO A 387 -34.39 -13.95 -83.13
C PRO A 387 -35.31 -14.68 -84.14
N ASP A 388 -35.18 -14.25 -85.39
CA ASP A 388 -35.82 -14.63 -86.67
C ASP A 388 -36.53 -15.99 -86.80
N ALA A 389 -37.75 -15.94 -87.37
CA ALA A 389 -38.22 -16.91 -88.37
C ALA A 389 -39.45 -16.40 -89.15
N ALA A 390 -39.26 -16.29 -90.46
CA ALA A 390 -40.14 -16.74 -91.55
C ALA A 390 -41.57 -16.16 -91.75
N VAL A 391 -41.73 -15.56 -92.95
CA VAL A 391 -42.70 -15.92 -94.02
C VAL A 391 -44.21 -15.79 -93.74
N GLY A 392 -44.90 -15.07 -94.64
CA GLY A 392 -46.22 -15.52 -95.14
C GLY A 392 -47.24 -14.43 -95.42
N ASP A 393 -47.52 -14.23 -96.70
CA ASP A 393 -48.58 -13.40 -97.31
C ASP A 393 -49.98 -13.51 -96.67
N GLY A 394 -50.76 -12.42 -96.77
CA GLY A 394 -52.18 -12.42 -96.46
C GLY A 394 -52.90 -11.13 -96.86
N LYS A 395 -53.35 -11.09 -98.12
CA LYS A 395 -54.09 -10.03 -98.84
C LYS A 395 -55.45 -9.66 -98.20
N ALA A 396 -55.72 -8.35 -98.15
CA ALA A 396 -57.01 -7.68 -98.40
C ALA A 396 -56.68 -6.17 -98.37
N THR A 397 -56.67 -5.39 -99.45
CA THR A 397 -57.39 -5.34 -100.72
C THR A 397 -56.49 -4.72 -101.78
#